data_AF-T1ES31-F1
#
_entry.id   AF-T1ES31-F1
#
_cell.length_a   1.000
_cell.length_b   1.000
_cell.length_c   1.000
_cell.angle_alpha   90.00
_cell.angle_beta   90.00
_cell.angle_gamma   90.00
#
_symmetry.space_group_name_H-M   'P 1'
#
loop_
_entity.id
_entity.type
_entity.pdbx_description
1 polymer ?
#
loop_
_entity_poly.entity_id
_entity_poly.type
_entity_poly.pdbx_seq_one_letter_code
_entity_poly.pdbx_strand_id
1 'polypeptide(L)'
;MRIHNLSTNPNFPCSLLNVNNVTVMLDCALDVSTLSLFAPLDVIPSQQCQSDSFSIKNVQKDFLDVFSVKYINTTPEFIIPNIELLDVSMIDVVLISNFNYILGLPYVTEHPDFRGVVYATEPTTQFGKLLMEEYTKPLEKVNRPRSLKSLFSKSSQISELASLRRTALATNNNNNGSSSNNTATTITNNISNNNKEFPSLRRWRKMYSSSDVLSCLRKMEVIAYNEAKEIPGGLILQAFSSGFCIGSCNWTISSPYHKAGNSKI
;
A
#
# COMPACT_ATOMS: atom_id res chain seq x y z
N MET A 1 -14.56 -22.87 7.03
CA MET A 1 -13.94 -21.68 6.41
C MET A 1 -13.83 -20.60 7.48
N ARG A 2 -12.62 -20.04 7.71
CA ARG A 2 -12.42 -18.90 8.61
C ARG A 2 -11.68 -17.80 7.84
N ILE A 3 -12.17 -16.57 7.94
CA ILE A 3 -11.55 -15.39 7.33
C ILE A 3 -11.04 -14.48 8.45
N HIS A 4 -9.78 -14.04 8.34
CA HIS A 4 -9.15 -13.10 9.25
C HIS A 4 -8.63 -11.89 8.48
N ASN A 5 -9.06 -10.68 8.84
CA ASN A 5 -8.63 -9.46 8.16
C ASN A 5 -7.34 -8.92 8.82
N LEU A 6 -6.33 -8.61 8.01
CA LEU A 6 -5.05 -8.04 8.45
C LEU A 6 -5.02 -6.52 8.34
N SER A 7 -5.89 -5.95 7.51
CA SER A 7 -5.99 -4.52 7.32
C SER A 7 -7.11 -3.94 8.18
N THR A 8 -6.83 -2.79 8.78
CA THR A 8 -7.83 -2.00 9.51
C THR A 8 -8.67 -1.13 8.58
N ASN A 9 -8.24 -0.93 7.33
CA ASN A 9 -8.89 -0.03 6.38
C ASN A 9 -9.53 -0.85 5.24
N PRO A 10 -10.85 -0.71 5.00
CA PRO A 10 -11.54 -1.47 3.95
C PRO A 10 -11.03 -1.18 2.54
N ASN A 11 -10.44 0.00 2.30
CA ASN A 11 -9.90 0.38 1.00
C ASN A 11 -8.59 -0.33 0.65
N PHE A 12 -7.93 -0.93 1.64
CA PHE A 12 -6.68 -1.67 1.45
C PHE A 12 -6.91 -3.11 1.90
N PRO A 13 -7.53 -3.96 1.06
CA PRO A 13 -7.83 -5.34 1.42
C PRO A 13 -6.55 -6.16 1.59
N CYS A 14 -6.52 -6.92 2.67
CA CYS A 14 -5.47 -7.88 2.99
C CYS A 14 -6.06 -8.86 4.00
N SER A 15 -6.36 -10.07 3.58
CA SER A 15 -7.07 -11.04 4.43
C SER A 15 -6.53 -12.46 4.28
N LEU A 16 -6.69 -13.26 5.32
CA LEU A 16 -6.29 -14.65 5.36
C LEU A 16 -7.52 -15.53 5.41
N LEU A 17 -7.50 -16.58 4.63
CA LEU A 17 -8.56 -17.54 4.46
C LEU A 17 -7.99 -18.92 4.75
N ASN A 18 -8.55 -19.61 5.76
CA ASN A 18 -8.20 -21.01 6.02
C ASN A 18 -9.31 -21.93 5.49
N VAL A 19 -8.95 -22.77 4.52
CA VAL A 19 -9.82 -23.77 3.87
C VAL A 19 -9.02 -25.06 3.70
N ASN A 20 -9.59 -26.20 4.12
CA ASN A 20 -8.97 -27.53 3.97
C ASN A 20 -7.51 -27.63 4.45
N ASN A 21 -7.19 -26.97 5.57
CA ASN A 21 -5.83 -26.91 6.13
C ASN A 21 -4.81 -26.19 5.22
N VAL A 22 -5.30 -25.31 4.34
CA VAL A 22 -4.49 -24.44 3.49
C VAL A 22 -4.79 -23.01 3.86
N THR A 23 -3.73 -22.23 4.07
CA THR A 23 -3.84 -20.80 4.37
C THR A 23 -3.63 -20.00 3.09
N VAL A 24 -4.72 -19.42 2.61
CA VAL A 24 -4.76 -18.57 1.43
C VAL A 24 -4.77 -17.12 1.86
N MET A 25 -3.78 -16.34 1.44
CA MET A 25 -3.77 -14.89 1.59
C MET A 25 -4.43 -14.24 0.38
N LEU A 26 -5.42 -13.38 0.62
CA LEU A 26 -6.14 -12.64 -0.40
C LEU A 26 -5.68 -11.18 -0.36
N ASP A 27 -5.08 -10.75 -1.46
CA ASP A 27 -4.59 -9.40 -1.73
C ASP A 27 -3.51 -8.91 -0.73
N CYS A 28 -2.60 -8.06 -1.22
CA CYS A 28 -1.50 -7.49 -0.45
C CYS A 28 -1.52 -5.97 -0.59
N ALA A 29 -2.66 -5.33 -0.29
CA ALA A 29 -2.79 -3.89 -0.47
C ALA A 29 -1.89 -3.10 0.49
N LEU A 30 -1.39 -1.97 -0.01
CA LEU A 30 -0.53 -1.05 0.73
C LEU A 30 -1.09 0.37 0.64
N ASP A 31 -1.11 1.09 1.77
CA ASP A 31 -1.57 2.48 1.81
C ASP A 31 -0.47 3.44 1.37
N VAL A 32 -0.55 3.87 0.11
CA VAL A 32 0.38 4.85 -0.48
C VAL A 32 0.00 6.31 -0.18
N SER A 33 -1.15 6.58 0.47
CA SER A 33 -1.56 7.95 0.81
C SER A 33 -0.63 8.63 1.84
N THR A 34 0.17 7.82 2.53
CA THR A 34 1.19 8.26 3.48
C THR A 34 2.37 8.90 2.80
N LEU A 35 2.59 8.65 1.49
CA LEU A 35 3.65 9.29 0.72
C LEU A 35 3.49 10.79 0.62
N SER A 36 2.26 11.30 0.70
CA SER A 36 1.97 12.74 0.75
C SER A 36 2.48 13.44 2.01
N LEU A 37 2.96 12.69 3.01
CA LEU A 37 3.61 13.26 4.20
C LEU A 37 5.05 13.68 3.93
N PHE A 38 5.68 13.13 2.89
CA PHE A 38 7.07 13.36 2.56
C PHE A 38 7.22 14.55 1.62
N ALA A 39 8.32 15.26 1.75
CA ALA A 39 8.66 16.32 0.80
C ALA A 39 8.89 15.70 -0.59
N PRO A 40 8.49 16.39 -1.67
CA PRO A 40 8.76 15.94 -3.03
C PRO A 40 10.23 15.52 -3.22
N LEU A 41 10.42 14.48 -4.01
CA LEU A 41 11.75 14.00 -4.38
C LEU A 41 12.24 14.79 -5.59
N ASP A 42 13.48 15.26 -5.54
CA ASP A 42 14.14 15.87 -6.70
C ASP A 42 14.60 14.77 -7.65
N VAL A 43 13.68 14.24 -8.47
CA VAL A 43 13.93 13.10 -9.39
C VAL A 43 14.72 13.53 -10.63
N ILE A 44 14.75 14.83 -10.93
CA ILE A 44 15.44 15.41 -12.08
C ILE A 44 16.65 16.21 -11.57
N PRO A 45 17.89 15.88 -11.99
CA PRO A 45 18.99 16.81 -11.87
C PRO A 45 18.69 17.99 -12.80
N SER A 46 18.25 19.10 -12.22
CA SER A 46 17.92 20.33 -12.96
C SER A 46 19.15 20.85 -13.71
N GLN A 47 19.26 20.58 -15.02
CA GLN A 47 20.21 21.27 -15.90
C GLN A 47 19.59 22.44 -16.67
N GLN A 48 18.27 22.70 -16.58
CA GLN A 48 17.61 23.71 -17.43
C GLN A 48 16.80 24.80 -16.71
N CYS A 49 16.73 24.83 -15.38
CA CYS A 49 16.14 25.94 -14.63
C CYS A 49 17.17 26.56 -13.68
N GLN A 50 18.02 27.43 -14.22
CA GLN A 50 18.83 28.38 -13.44
C GLN A 50 18.12 29.73 -13.36
N SER A 51 16.84 29.72 -12.97
CA SER A 51 16.10 30.95 -12.68
C SER A 51 15.56 30.84 -11.26
N ASP A 52 16.15 31.65 -10.38
CA ASP A 52 15.81 31.83 -8.98
C ASP A 52 15.62 30.54 -8.19
N SER A 53 16.74 30.06 -7.67
CA SER A 53 16.78 29.17 -6.52
C SER A 53 15.71 29.58 -5.51
N PHE A 54 14.61 28.83 -5.43
CA PHE A 54 13.94 28.58 -4.18
C PHE A 54 15.03 27.95 -3.31
N SER A 55 15.83 28.81 -2.67
CA SER A 55 16.84 28.41 -1.73
C SER A 55 16.06 27.79 -0.60
N ILE A 56 15.85 26.48 -0.66
CA ILE A 56 15.47 25.70 0.50
C ILE A 56 16.68 25.79 1.41
N LYS A 57 16.81 26.90 2.16
CA LYS A 57 17.89 27.15 3.12
C LYS A 57 17.88 26.15 4.29
N ASN A 58 17.03 25.12 4.22
CA ASN A 58 16.70 24.16 5.26
C ASN A 58 16.95 22.70 4.83
N VAL A 59 17.83 22.41 3.85
CA VAL A 59 18.15 21.02 3.42
C VAL A 59 18.57 20.12 4.59
N GLN A 60 19.10 20.69 5.67
CA GLN A 60 19.52 19.95 6.87
C GLN A 60 18.42 19.67 7.91
N LYS A 61 17.24 20.28 7.81
CA LYS A 61 16.14 20.07 8.76
C LYS A 61 15.36 18.81 8.41
N ASP A 62 15.00 18.06 9.44
CA ASP A 62 14.23 16.80 9.33
C ASP A 62 12.77 17.06 8.88
N PHE A 63 12.31 18.31 9.03
CA PHE A 63 11.04 18.79 8.52
C PHE A 63 11.24 20.00 7.60
N LEU A 64 10.45 20.07 6.54
CA LEU A 64 10.41 21.16 5.60
C LEU A 64 9.06 21.87 5.68
N ASP A 65 9.08 23.19 5.93
CA ASP A 65 7.91 24.04 5.85
C ASP A 65 7.79 24.61 4.42
N VAL A 66 6.72 24.26 3.71
CA VAL A 66 6.39 24.80 2.37
C VAL A 66 4.97 25.35 2.40
N PHE A 67 4.80 26.65 2.17
CA PHE A 67 3.49 27.33 2.22
C PHE A 67 2.67 27.04 3.50
N SER A 68 3.34 27.01 4.66
CA SER A 68 2.73 26.68 5.96
C SER A 68 2.28 25.21 6.12
N VAL A 69 2.69 24.33 5.20
CA VAL A 69 2.52 22.89 5.30
C VAL A 69 3.86 22.25 5.65
N LYS A 70 3.89 21.45 6.73
CA LYS A 70 5.07 20.68 7.11
C LYS A 70 5.12 19.35 6.38
N TYR A 71 6.29 19.08 5.81
CA TYR A 71 6.64 17.81 5.17
C TYR A 71 7.79 17.14 5.90
N ILE A 72 7.82 15.81 5.87
CA ILE A 72 8.94 15.01 6.36
C ILE A 72 10.03 15.04 5.29
N ASN A 73 11.20 15.56 5.64
CA ASN A 73 12.33 15.70 4.72
C ASN A 73 13.29 14.50 4.83
N THR A 74 12.75 13.29 4.70
CA THR A 74 13.53 12.04 4.67
C THR A 74 13.21 11.22 3.44
N THR A 75 13.89 10.08 3.29
CA THR A 75 13.49 9.06 2.33
C THR A 75 12.07 8.56 2.69
N PRO A 76 11.13 8.53 1.73
CA PRO A 76 9.81 7.96 1.92
C PRO A 76 9.87 6.51 2.41
N GLU A 77 8.97 6.16 3.33
CA GLU A 77 8.80 4.82 3.87
C GLU A 77 7.31 4.42 3.77
N PHE A 78 7.03 3.13 3.54
CA PHE A 78 5.67 2.61 3.46
C PHE A 78 5.15 2.15 4.83
N ILE A 79 3.82 2.17 4.98
CA ILE A 79 3.16 1.63 6.17
C ILE A 79 2.54 0.30 5.79
N ILE A 80 3.10 -0.79 6.32
CA ILE A 80 2.57 -2.13 6.06
C ILE A 80 1.36 -2.42 6.97
N PRO A 81 0.44 -3.32 6.54
CA PRO A 81 -0.51 -3.96 7.45
C PRO A 81 0.19 -4.62 8.64
N ASN A 82 -0.55 -4.98 9.69
CA ASN A 82 0.06 -5.60 10.87
C ASN A 82 0.45 -7.07 10.61
N ILE A 83 1.50 -7.26 9.81
CA ILE A 83 2.06 -8.55 9.42
C ILE A 83 2.93 -9.13 10.55
N GLU A 84 3.29 -8.35 11.58
CA GLU A 84 4.12 -8.85 12.71
C GLU A 84 3.41 -9.93 13.55
N LEU A 85 2.08 -10.00 13.49
CA LEU A 85 1.29 -11.07 14.11
C LEU A 85 1.06 -12.26 13.19
N LEU A 86 1.50 -12.17 11.93
CA LEU A 86 1.31 -13.20 10.93
C LEU A 86 2.58 -14.04 10.81
N ASP A 87 2.43 -15.34 11.05
CA ASP A 87 3.45 -16.30 10.67
C ASP A 87 3.40 -16.51 9.14
N VAL A 88 4.29 -15.83 8.43
CA VAL A 88 4.39 -15.87 6.97
C VAL A 88 4.71 -17.28 6.46
N SER A 89 5.31 -18.13 7.31
CA SER A 89 5.65 -19.52 6.95
C SER A 89 4.42 -20.41 6.74
N MET A 90 3.28 -20.04 7.33
CA MET A 90 2.02 -20.77 7.21
C MET A 90 1.27 -20.46 5.91
N ILE A 91 1.67 -19.43 5.16
CA ILE A 91 0.97 -19.00 3.95
C ILE A 91 1.38 -19.91 2.80
N ASP A 92 0.43 -20.73 2.34
CA ASP A 92 0.65 -21.67 1.24
C ASP A 92 0.44 -20.99 -0.12
N VAL A 93 -0.57 -20.11 -0.19
CA VAL A 93 -1.01 -19.49 -1.44
C VAL A 93 -1.34 -18.03 -1.22
N VAL A 94 -0.89 -17.15 -2.11
CA VAL A 94 -1.30 -15.74 -2.16
C VAL A 94 -2.06 -15.50 -3.46
N LEU A 95 -3.23 -14.85 -3.39
CA LEU A 95 -4.05 -14.53 -4.55
C LEU A 95 -4.13 -13.02 -4.71
N ILE A 96 -3.82 -12.52 -5.91
CA ILE A 96 -3.89 -11.09 -6.23
C ILE A 96 -5.06 -10.83 -7.20
N SER A 97 -6.06 -10.13 -6.70
CA SER A 97 -7.29 -9.80 -7.43
C SER A 97 -7.11 -8.60 -8.36
N ASN A 98 -6.22 -7.67 -8.01
CA ASN A 98 -6.01 -6.41 -8.73
C ASN A 98 -4.55 -5.96 -8.65
N PHE A 99 -4.02 -5.36 -9.72
CA PHE A 99 -2.65 -4.82 -9.74
C PHE A 99 -2.41 -3.72 -8.70
N ASN A 100 -3.43 -3.00 -8.24
CA ASN A 100 -3.29 -2.01 -7.17
C ASN A 100 -3.02 -2.65 -5.80
N TYR A 101 -3.43 -3.91 -5.60
CA TYR A 101 -3.28 -4.63 -4.34
C TYR A 101 -2.04 -5.53 -4.31
N ILE A 102 -1.09 -5.30 -5.22
CA ILE A 102 0.17 -6.05 -5.28
C ILE A 102 1.31 -5.35 -4.52
N LEU A 103 1.15 -4.07 -4.18
CA LEU A 103 2.23 -3.23 -3.65
C LEU A 103 2.82 -3.71 -2.32
N GLY A 104 2.04 -4.41 -1.50
CA GLY A 104 2.52 -5.01 -0.26
C GLY A 104 3.20 -6.36 -0.44
N LEU A 105 3.12 -6.96 -1.63
CA LEU A 105 3.56 -8.33 -1.89
C LEU A 105 5.07 -8.55 -1.66
N PRO A 106 5.99 -7.65 -2.08
CA PRO A 106 7.42 -7.83 -1.80
C PRO A 106 7.75 -7.98 -0.30
N TYR A 107 6.96 -7.37 0.59
CA TYR A 107 7.16 -7.50 2.04
C TYR A 107 6.78 -8.88 2.59
N VAL A 108 5.94 -9.62 1.86
CA VAL A 108 5.54 -10.99 2.21
C VAL A 108 6.51 -11.98 1.58
N THR A 109 6.79 -11.83 0.28
CA THR A 109 7.54 -12.80 -0.50
C THR A 109 9.04 -12.78 -0.21
N GLU A 110 9.63 -11.63 0.13
CA GLU A 110 11.04 -11.53 0.51
C GLU A 110 11.30 -11.88 1.98
N HIS A 111 10.27 -12.25 2.74
CA HIS A 111 10.46 -12.83 4.07
C HIS A 111 11.16 -14.20 3.94
N PRO A 112 12.21 -14.49 4.74
CA PRO A 112 13.02 -15.71 4.58
C PRO A 112 12.21 -17.02 4.73
N ASP A 113 11.14 -16.99 5.53
CA ASP A 113 10.31 -18.16 5.79
C ASP A 113 9.15 -18.35 4.80
N PHE A 114 8.96 -17.44 3.85
CA PHE A 114 7.90 -17.57 2.86
C PHE A 114 8.21 -18.71 1.87
N ARG A 115 7.32 -19.70 1.81
CA ARG A 115 7.43 -20.87 0.93
C ARG A 115 6.22 -21.05 0.00
N GLY A 116 5.24 -20.17 0.10
CA GLY A 116 4.02 -20.23 -0.70
C GLY A 116 4.22 -19.82 -2.16
N VAL A 117 3.16 -20.01 -2.95
CA VAL A 117 3.08 -19.59 -4.35
C VAL A 117 2.10 -18.42 -4.49
N VAL A 118 2.42 -17.47 -5.35
CA VAL A 118 1.54 -16.32 -5.61
C VAL A 118 0.84 -16.51 -6.94
N TYR A 119 -0.49 -16.39 -6.99
CA TYR A 119 -1.27 -16.44 -8.22
C TYR A 119 -1.85 -15.06 -8.58
N ALA A 120 -1.74 -14.72 -9.86
CA ALA A 120 -2.34 -13.53 -10.44
C ALA A 120 -2.64 -13.76 -11.93
N THR A 121 -3.45 -12.90 -12.53
CA THR A 121 -3.61 -12.89 -13.99
C THR A 121 -2.39 -12.27 -14.68
N GLU A 122 -2.17 -12.60 -15.96
CA GLU A 122 -1.05 -12.03 -16.75
C GLU A 122 -1.05 -10.50 -16.72
N PRO A 123 -2.17 -9.81 -17.02
CA PRO A 123 -2.16 -8.35 -17.04
C PRO A 123 -1.91 -7.79 -15.64
N THR A 124 -2.46 -8.40 -14.59
CA THR A 124 -2.21 -7.98 -13.19
C THR A 124 -0.74 -8.07 -12.83
N THR A 125 -0.05 -9.12 -13.28
CA THR A 125 1.39 -9.30 -13.05
C THR A 125 2.22 -8.24 -13.79
N GLN A 126 1.91 -7.97 -15.06
CA GLN A 126 2.63 -6.97 -15.87
C GLN A 126 2.40 -5.54 -15.38
N PHE A 127 1.14 -5.15 -15.14
CA PHE A 127 0.82 -3.82 -14.59
C PHE A 127 1.32 -3.66 -13.16
N GLY A 128 1.26 -4.74 -12.36
CA GLY A 128 1.80 -4.76 -11.02
C GLY A 128 3.31 -4.51 -10.99
N LYS A 129 4.07 -5.13 -11.90
CA LYS A 129 5.50 -4.86 -12.08
C LYS A 129 5.77 -3.38 -12.36
N LEU A 130 5.08 -2.81 -13.35
CA LEU A 130 5.24 -1.41 -13.72
C LEU A 130 4.92 -0.48 -12.54
N LEU A 131 3.83 -0.77 -11.82
CA LEU A 131 3.41 0.00 -10.66
C LEU A 131 4.44 -0.06 -9.54
N MET A 132 4.97 -1.26 -9.22
CA MET A 132 6.02 -1.41 -8.22
C MET A 132 7.28 -0.64 -8.61
N GLU A 133 7.73 -0.77 -9.85
CA GLU A 133 8.92 -0.11 -10.37
C GLU A 133 8.79 1.42 -10.37
N GLU A 134 7.59 1.97 -10.61
CA GLU A 134 7.36 3.41 -10.58
C GLU A 134 7.59 4.01 -9.19
N TYR A 135 7.26 3.27 -8.13
CA TYR A 135 7.52 3.72 -6.76
C TYR A 135 8.99 3.58 -6.36
N THR A 136 9.74 2.61 -6.88
CA THR A 136 11.11 2.31 -6.45
C THR A 136 12.18 3.07 -7.23
N LYS A 137 12.04 3.19 -8.57
CA LYS A 137 13.04 3.81 -9.45
C LYS A 137 13.42 5.24 -9.06
N PRO A 138 12.49 6.13 -8.66
CA PRO A 138 12.85 7.47 -8.22
C PRO A 138 13.76 7.47 -6.99
N LEU A 139 13.58 6.50 -6.09
CA LEU A 139 14.28 6.44 -4.80
C LEU A 139 15.70 5.90 -4.93
N GLU A 140 15.95 5.00 -5.87
CA GLU A 140 17.30 4.48 -6.14
C GLU A 140 18.26 5.59 -6.59
N LYS A 141 17.73 6.66 -7.21
CA LYS A 141 18.50 7.81 -7.66
C LYS A 141 18.68 8.89 -6.58
N VAL A 142 17.89 8.83 -5.52
CA VAL A 142 17.89 9.86 -4.47
C VAL A 142 18.94 9.53 -3.41
N ASN A 143 19.96 10.38 -3.32
CA ASN A 143 20.99 10.27 -2.30
C ASN A 143 20.54 10.99 -1.01
N ARG A 144 19.49 10.49 -0.33
CA ARG A 144 19.07 10.99 1.01
C ARG A 144 19.52 10.01 2.11
N PRO A 145 20.30 10.45 3.11
CA PRO A 145 20.96 9.54 4.05
C PRO A 145 20.16 9.18 5.32
N ARG A 146 18.93 9.68 5.52
CA ARG A 146 18.23 9.55 6.82
C ARG A 146 16.97 8.70 6.74
N SER A 147 16.93 7.62 7.54
CA SER A 147 15.73 6.78 7.75
C SER A 147 14.83 7.37 8.83
N LEU A 148 13.52 7.21 8.64
CA LEU A 148 12.46 7.69 9.53
C LEU A 148 12.66 7.26 10.99
N LYS A 149 13.17 6.03 11.19
CA LYS A 149 13.45 5.46 12.53
C LYS A 149 14.45 6.28 13.33
N SER A 150 15.45 6.87 12.67
CA SER A 150 16.46 7.73 13.32
C SER A 150 15.92 9.09 13.76
N LEU A 151 14.83 9.54 13.11
CA LEU A 151 14.10 10.76 13.52
C LEU A 151 13.22 10.49 14.73
N PHE A 152 12.50 9.38 14.71
CA PHE A 152 11.54 9.06 15.75
C PHE A 152 12.18 8.69 17.08
N SER A 153 13.41 8.17 17.08
CA SER A 153 14.18 8.00 18.32
C SER A 153 14.55 9.33 18.98
N LYS A 154 14.46 10.45 18.26
CA LYS A 154 14.86 11.79 18.72
C LYS A 154 13.66 12.72 19.00
N SER A 155 12.46 12.44 18.49
CA SER A 155 11.35 13.38 18.55
C SER A 155 10.19 12.89 19.42
N SER A 156 9.87 13.67 20.45
CA SER A 156 8.60 13.66 21.19
C SER A 156 7.41 14.20 20.35
N GLN A 157 7.61 14.44 19.04
CA GLN A 157 6.80 15.32 18.18
C GLN A 157 5.97 14.59 17.11
N ILE A 158 5.80 13.26 17.19
CA ILE A 158 4.98 12.53 16.22
C ILE A 158 3.48 12.86 16.39
N SER A 159 3.06 13.12 17.63
CA SER A 159 1.75 13.71 17.95
C SER A 159 1.56 15.09 17.28
N GLU A 160 2.66 15.81 17.01
CA GLU A 160 2.67 17.12 16.36
C GLU A 160 2.46 17.01 14.84
N LEU A 161 3.01 15.98 14.17
CA LEU A 161 2.81 15.69 12.74
C LEU A 161 1.35 15.38 12.38
N ALA A 162 0.66 14.62 13.23
CA ALA A 162 -0.79 14.39 13.12
C ALA A 162 -1.58 15.68 13.34
N SER A 163 -1.06 16.62 14.14
CA SER A 163 -1.68 17.92 14.40
C SER A 163 -1.42 18.96 13.29
N LEU A 164 -0.28 18.89 12.62
CA LEU A 164 0.12 19.79 11.52
C LEU A 164 -0.75 19.63 10.27
N ARG A 165 -1.28 18.42 10.03
CA ARG A 165 -2.27 18.19 8.96
C ARG A 165 -3.63 18.81 9.31
N ARG A 166 -3.99 18.92 10.60
CA ARG A 166 -5.23 19.57 11.06
C ARG A 166 -5.20 21.08 10.81
N THR A 167 -4.05 21.74 10.99
CA THR A 167 -3.92 23.19 10.77
C THR A 167 -3.82 23.54 9.30
N ALA A 168 -3.02 22.81 8.49
CA ALA A 168 -2.87 23.09 7.06
C ALA A 168 -4.18 23.01 6.24
N LEU A 169 -5.08 22.09 6.60
CA LEU A 169 -6.40 21.95 5.95
C LEU A 169 -7.42 22.98 6.46
N ALA A 170 -7.26 23.50 7.68
CA ALA A 170 -8.16 24.52 8.25
C ALA A 170 -7.88 25.92 7.70
N THR A 171 -6.62 26.25 7.38
CA THR A 171 -6.25 27.60 6.91
C THR A 171 -6.68 27.91 5.48
N ASN A 172 -7.09 26.90 4.69
CA ASN A 172 -7.52 27.11 3.31
C ASN A 172 -9.00 27.53 3.15
N ASN A 173 -9.75 27.64 4.25
CA ASN A 173 -11.16 28.02 4.24
C ASN A 173 -11.45 29.48 4.67
N ASN A 174 -10.46 30.27 5.05
CA ASN A 174 -10.68 31.62 5.59
C ASN A 174 -10.32 32.78 4.65
N ASN A 175 -10.02 32.51 3.37
CA ASN A 175 -9.76 33.56 2.38
C ASN A 175 -10.83 33.62 1.28
N ASN A 176 -12.12 33.61 1.65
CA ASN A 176 -13.17 34.13 0.79
C ASN A 176 -14.15 34.95 1.63
N GLY A 177 -14.08 36.27 1.46
CA GLY A 177 -15.06 37.20 2.00
C GLY A 177 -16.45 36.91 1.45
N SER A 178 -17.43 36.86 2.37
CA SER A 178 -18.78 37.39 2.22
C SER A 178 -19.47 37.20 0.87
N SER A 179 -20.29 36.15 0.72
CA SER A 179 -21.72 36.31 0.41
C SER A 179 -22.48 34.98 0.54
N SER A 180 -23.71 35.13 1.01
CA SER A 180 -24.75 34.14 1.29
C SER A 180 -25.00 33.08 0.21
N ASN A 181 -25.15 31.80 0.63
CA ASN A 181 -26.42 31.06 0.54
C ASN A 181 -26.27 29.61 1.05
N ASN A 182 -27.24 29.19 1.85
CA ASN A 182 -27.27 27.97 2.67
C ASN A 182 -27.41 26.68 1.83
N THR A 183 -26.31 26.02 1.47
CA THR A 183 -26.27 24.57 1.15
C THR A 183 -24.91 23.88 1.42
N ALA A 184 -23.90 24.60 1.93
CA ALA A 184 -22.54 24.06 2.12
C ALA A 184 -22.25 23.47 3.52
N THR A 185 -23.20 23.51 4.44
CA THR A 185 -23.01 23.11 5.86
C THR A 185 -23.12 21.61 6.13
N THR A 186 -23.44 20.79 5.12
CA THR A 186 -23.58 19.32 5.29
C THR A 186 -22.36 18.54 4.78
N ILE A 187 -21.48 19.14 3.96
CA ILE A 187 -20.34 18.42 3.35
C ILE A 187 -19.08 18.50 4.23
N THR A 188 -18.93 19.54 5.04
CA THR A 188 -17.74 19.74 5.89
C THR A 188 -17.68 18.84 7.13
N ASN A 189 -18.80 18.23 7.54
CA ASN A 189 -18.85 17.37 8.74
C ASN A 189 -18.45 15.90 8.46
N ASN A 190 -18.26 15.50 7.21
CA ASN A 190 -17.91 14.11 6.88
C ASN A 190 -16.39 13.85 6.80
N ILE A 191 -15.56 14.91 6.80
CA ILE A 191 -14.09 14.79 6.76
C ILE A 191 -13.50 14.80 8.18
N SER A 192 -14.22 15.35 9.16
CA SER A 192 -13.80 15.43 10.57
C SER A 192 -13.92 14.13 11.36
N ASN A 193 -14.57 13.09 10.82
CA ASN A 193 -14.79 11.83 11.55
C ASN A 193 -13.74 10.73 11.29
N ASN A 194 -12.76 10.95 10.41
CA ASN A 194 -11.65 10.01 10.28
C ASN A 194 -10.52 10.40 11.24
N ASN A 195 -10.73 10.13 12.53
CA ASN A 195 -9.69 10.07 13.56
C ASN A 195 -8.66 8.99 13.21
N LYS A 196 -7.83 9.22 12.19
CA LYS A 196 -6.68 8.35 11.91
C LYS A 196 -5.58 8.74 12.87
N GLU A 197 -5.52 8.02 13.99
CA GLU A 197 -4.33 7.99 14.83
C GLU A 197 -3.08 7.76 13.97
N PHE A 198 -1.99 8.41 14.30
CA PHE A 198 -0.73 8.24 13.58
C PHE A 198 -0.35 6.75 13.63
N PRO A 199 -0.11 6.09 12.47
CA PRO A 199 0.13 4.65 12.47
C PRO A 199 1.36 4.30 13.30
N SER A 200 1.28 3.22 14.08
CA SER A 200 2.36 2.83 14.99
C SER A 200 3.69 2.75 14.26
N LEU A 201 4.76 3.27 14.89
CA LEU A 201 6.10 3.30 14.32
C LEU A 201 6.61 1.93 13.84
N ARG A 202 6.11 0.86 14.47
CA ARG A 202 6.43 -0.52 14.13
C ARG A 202 5.94 -0.92 12.74
N ARG A 203 4.95 -0.24 12.16
CA ARG A 203 4.42 -0.55 10.83
C ARG A 203 5.18 0.12 9.68
N TRP A 204 6.08 1.05 9.99
CA TRP A 204 6.87 1.73 8.96
C TRP A 204 7.98 0.80 8.47
N ARG A 205 8.11 0.70 7.15
CA ARG A 205 9.11 -0.11 6.45
C ARG A 205 9.74 0.72 5.35
N LYS A 206 11.04 0.50 5.16
CA LYS A 206 11.74 1.02 3.98
C LYS A 206 11.04 0.50 2.72
N MET A 207 11.01 1.31 1.68
CA MET A 207 10.55 0.84 0.38
C MET A 207 11.44 -0.30 -0.11
N TYR A 208 10.83 -1.27 -0.78
CA TYR A 208 11.55 -2.36 -1.43
C TYR A 208 12.37 -1.83 -2.62
N SER A 209 13.38 -2.59 -3.03
CA SER A 209 14.27 -2.27 -4.15
C SER A 209 13.78 -2.88 -5.46
N SER A 210 14.34 -2.45 -6.60
CA SER A 210 14.03 -3.11 -7.88
C SER A 210 14.42 -4.60 -7.91
N SER A 211 15.46 -4.99 -7.16
CA SER A 211 15.81 -6.42 -7.01
C SER A 211 14.74 -7.20 -6.25
N ASP A 212 14.14 -6.60 -5.21
CA ASP A 212 13.06 -7.23 -4.44
C ASP A 212 11.82 -7.41 -5.32
N VAL A 213 11.51 -6.43 -6.18
CA VAL A 213 10.41 -6.54 -7.17
C VAL A 213 10.64 -7.73 -8.11
N LEU A 214 11.84 -7.86 -8.67
CA LEU A 214 12.15 -8.95 -9.58
C LEU A 214 12.14 -10.32 -8.88
N SER A 215 12.68 -10.41 -7.67
CA SER A 215 12.64 -11.62 -6.83
C SER A 215 11.20 -12.04 -6.53
N CYS A 216 10.36 -11.07 -6.15
CA CYS A 216 8.94 -11.27 -5.89
C CYS A 216 8.20 -11.81 -7.13
N LEU A 217 8.40 -11.19 -8.30
CA LEU A 217 7.74 -11.61 -9.55
C LEU A 217 8.13 -13.03 -9.98
N ARG A 218 9.35 -13.48 -9.66
CA ARG A 218 9.79 -14.86 -9.96
C ARG A 218 9.05 -15.92 -9.13
N LYS A 219 8.41 -15.54 -8.02
CA LYS A 219 7.59 -16.42 -7.16
C LYS A 219 6.12 -16.40 -7.57
N MET A 220 5.76 -15.63 -8.59
CA MET A 220 4.40 -15.55 -9.12
C MET A 220 4.17 -16.56 -10.24
N GLU A 221 3.04 -17.24 -10.17
CA GLU A 221 2.48 -18.04 -11.25
C GLU A 221 1.27 -17.30 -11.85
N VAL A 222 1.26 -17.24 -13.18
CA VAL A 222 0.16 -16.64 -13.92
C VAL A 222 -0.93 -17.66 -14.14
N ILE A 223 -2.18 -17.24 -13.96
CA ILE A 223 -3.37 -18.01 -14.30
C ILE A 223 -4.23 -17.25 -15.32
N ALA A 224 -4.68 -17.95 -16.36
CA ALA A 224 -5.63 -17.39 -17.31
C ALA A 224 -7.06 -17.38 -16.73
N TYR A 225 -7.93 -16.53 -17.30
CA TYR A 225 -9.33 -16.57 -16.91
C TYR A 225 -9.97 -17.91 -17.24
N ASN A 226 -10.81 -18.40 -16.32
CA ASN A 226 -11.48 -19.71 -16.37
C ASN A 226 -10.55 -20.93 -16.35
N GLU A 227 -9.23 -20.74 -16.26
CA GLU A 227 -8.29 -21.84 -16.06
C GLU A 227 -8.49 -22.43 -14.66
N ALA A 228 -8.63 -23.76 -14.59
CA ALA A 228 -8.71 -24.50 -13.34
C ALA A 228 -7.31 -24.96 -12.93
N LYS A 229 -6.81 -24.41 -11.82
CA LYS A 229 -5.51 -24.76 -11.25
C LYS A 229 -5.73 -25.52 -9.94
N GLU A 230 -5.13 -26.68 -9.81
CA GLU A 230 -5.09 -27.40 -8.53
C GLU A 230 -4.05 -26.77 -7.61
N ILE A 231 -4.46 -26.45 -6.39
CA ILE A 231 -3.60 -25.93 -5.31
C ILE A 231 -3.61 -26.94 -4.15
N PRO A 232 -2.72 -26.81 -3.14
CA PRO A 232 -2.70 -27.71 -1.99
C PRO A 232 -4.08 -27.91 -1.34
N GLY A 233 -4.25 -29.00 -0.59
CA GLY A 233 -5.52 -29.33 0.07
C GLY A 233 -6.61 -29.84 -0.88
N GLY A 234 -6.24 -30.24 -2.10
CA GLY A 234 -7.16 -30.72 -3.13
C GLY A 234 -8.16 -29.65 -3.56
N LEU A 235 -7.74 -28.38 -3.56
CA LEU A 235 -8.58 -27.25 -3.92
C LEU A 235 -8.35 -26.89 -5.39
N ILE A 236 -9.42 -26.45 -6.06
CA ILE A 236 -9.40 -25.96 -7.43
C ILE A 236 -9.62 -24.45 -7.38
N LEU A 237 -8.62 -23.73 -7.88
CA LEU A 237 -8.57 -22.29 -8.02
C LEU A 237 -8.96 -21.89 -9.44
N GLN A 238 -9.83 -20.88 -9.58
CA GLN A 238 -10.17 -20.26 -10.86
C GLN A 238 -10.29 -18.74 -10.71
N ALA A 239 -9.81 -18.02 -11.73
CA ALA A 239 -9.97 -16.58 -11.84
C ALA A 239 -11.08 -16.24 -12.86
N PHE A 240 -12.01 -15.36 -12.48
CA PHE A 240 -13.04 -14.81 -13.37
C PHE A 240 -12.87 -13.31 -13.50
N SER A 241 -13.05 -12.75 -14.70
CA SER A 241 -12.95 -11.30 -14.90
C SER A 241 -13.96 -10.56 -14.02
N SER A 242 -13.51 -9.56 -13.26
CA SER A 242 -14.38 -8.75 -12.41
C SER A 242 -15.01 -7.54 -13.15
N GLY A 243 -14.46 -7.17 -14.30
CA GLY A 243 -14.88 -5.99 -15.08
C GLY A 243 -14.47 -4.63 -14.48
N PHE A 244 -13.75 -4.59 -13.36
CA PHE A 244 -13.39 -3.34 -12.68
C PHE A 244 -12.20 -2.61 -13.35
N CYS A 245 -11.12 -3.32 -13.65
CA CYS A 245 -9.98 -2.81 -14.40
C CYS A 245 -9.27 -3.93 -15.19
N ILE A 246 -8.31 -3.57 -16.04
CA ILE A 246 -7.53 -4.57 -16.78
C ILE A 246 -6.83 -5.56 -15.83
N GLY A 247 -6.97 -6.85 -16.12
CA GLY A 247 -6.42 -7.94 -15.29
C GLY A 247 -7.19 -8.26 -14.01
N SER A 248 -8.14 -7.41 -13.58
CA SER A 248 -8.85 -7.62 -12.33
C SER A 248 -9.75 -8.86 -12.33
N CYS A 249 -9.73 -9.61 -11.24
CA CYS A 249 -10.43 -10.87 -11.16
C CYS A 249 -11.12 -11.11 -9.81
N ASN A 250 -12.16 -11.94 -9.86
CA ASN A 250 -12.77 -12.58 -8.71
C ASN A 250 -12.25 -14.02 -8.64
N TRP A 251 -11.76 -14.42 -7.48
CA TRP A 251 -11.25 -15.76 -7.23
C TRP A 251 -12.36 -16.69 -6.78
N THR A 252 -12.44 -17.87 -7.40
CA THR A 252 -13.25 -18.99 -6.92
C THR A 252 -12.33 -20.09 -6.44
N ILE A 253 -12.55 -20.51 -5.19
CA ILE A 253 -11.83 -21.63 -4.58
C ILE A 253 -12.89 -22.70 -4.30
N SER A 254 -12.75 -23.85 -4.94
CA SER A 254 -13.69 -24.96 -4.79
C SER A 254 -12.96 -26.22 -4.33
N SER A 255 -13.63 -27.04 -3.52
CA SER A 255 -13.15 -28.37 -3.19
C SER A 255 -14.03 -29.40 -3.90
N PRO A 256 -13.45 -30.42 -4.57
CA PRO A 256 -14.22 -31.49 -5.20
C PRO A 256 -15.07 -32.26 -4.17
N TYR A 257 -14.65 -32.29 -2.90
CA TYR A 257 -15.34 -32.96 -1.80
C TYR A 257 -16.55 -32.19 -1.24
N HIS A 258 -16.80 -30.96 -1.69
CA HIS A 258 -17.96 -30.16 -1.26
C HIS A 258 -19.06 -30.02 -2.33
N LYS A 259 -18.95 -30.73 -3.45
CA LYS A 259 -20.05 -30.93 -4.42
C LYS A 259 -20.99 -32.06 -3.96
N ALA A 260 -21.45 -31.97 -2.71
CA ALA A 260 -22.62 -32.70 -2.20
C ALA A 260 -23.48 -31.72 -1.39
N GLY A 261 -23.86 -30.60 -2.01
CA GLY A 261 -24.68 -29.58 -1.37
C GLY A 261 -24.61 -28.27 -2.14
N ASN A 262 -25.65 -27.96 -2.90
CA ASN A 262 -25.81 -26.69 -3.60
C ASN A 262 -25.59 -25.50 -2.65
N SER A 263 -24.63 -24.64 -2.94
CA SER A 263 -24.68 -23.21 -2.64
C SER A 263 -23.68 -22.51 -3.55
N LYS A 264 -24.18 -21.87 -4.61
CA LYS A 264 -23.47 -20.80 -5.31
C LYS A 264 -23.43 -19.61 -4.35
N ILE A 265 -22.24 -19.05 -4.12
CA ILE A 265 -22.04 -17.70 -3.57
C ILE A 265 -21.81 -16.78 -4.77
#